data_AF-A0A6G3XYJ8-F1
#
_entry.id   AF-A0A6G3XYJ8-F1
#
_cell.length_a   1.000
_cell.length_b   1.000
_cell.length_c   1.000
_cell.angle_alpha   90.00
_cell.angle_beta   90.00
_cell.angle_gamma   90.00
#
_symmetry.space_group_name_H-M   'P 1'
#
loop_
_entity.id
_entity.type
_entity.pdbx_description
1 polymer ?
#
loop_
_entity_poly.entity_id
_entity_poly.type
_entity_poly.pdbx_seq_one_letter_code
_entity_poly.pdbx_strand_id
1 'polypeptide(L)'
;MTYQPFLPEAAAGSISPRHVVVPLRRVLNDCTIVIGEARSIDHAKRTATVTTLATGEDGTGALEIAYDEIVIAPGSVSRTLPVPGLA
;
A
#
# COMPACT_ATOMS: atom_id res chain seq x y z
N MET A 1 -5.35 0.21 -6.71
CA MET A 1 -5.50 -1.25 -6.68
C MET A 1 -5.07 -1.82 -8.03
N THR A 2 -4.36 -2.93 -8.08
CA THR A 2 -3.86 -3.58 -9.31
C THR A 2 -4.61 -4.88 -9.58
N TYR A 3 -4.91 -5.18 -10.84
CA TYR A 3 -5.46 -6.47 -11.25
C TYR A 3 -4.30 -7.41 -11.63
N GLN A 4 -3.82 -8.16 -10.64
CA GLN A 4 -2.60 -8.97 -10.75
C GLN A 4 -2.59 -10.01 -11.89
N PRO A 5 -3.71 -10.66 -12.26
CA PRO A 5 -3.70 -11.65 -13.33
C PRO A 5 -3.21 -11.15 -14.69
N PHE A 6 -3.30 -9.84 -14.97
CA PHE A 6 -2.85 -9.24 -16.24
C PHE A 6 -1.48 -8.52 -16.15
N LEU A 7 -0.72 -8.73 -15.08
CA LEU A 7 0.63 -8.18 -14.99
C LEU A 7 1.58 -8.72 -16.08
N PRO A 8 1.54 -10.01 -16.48
CA PRO A 8 2.37 -10.50 -17.59
C PRO A 8 2.10 -9.77 -18.91
N GLU A 9 0.82 -9.58 -19.25
CA GLU A 9 0.38 -8.91 -20.47
C GLU A 9 0.73 -7.42 -20.46
N ALA A 10 0.64 -6.77 -19.29
CA ALA A 10 1.09 -5.39 -19.10
C ALA A 10 2.61 -5.25 -19.24
N ALA A 11 3.37 -6.20 -18.69
CA ALA A 11 4.83 -6.23 -18.82
C ALA A 11 5.27 -6.48 -20.27
N ALA A 12 4.54 -7.33 -21.01
CA ALA A 12 4.78 -7.59 -22.42
C ALA A 12 4.33 -6.43 -23.36
N GLY A 13 3.66 -5.40 -22.82
CA GLY A 13 3.13 -4.27 -23.59
C GLY A 13 1.88 -4.59 -24.43
N SER A 14 1.34 -5.81 -24.32
CA SER A 14 0.11 -6.23 -25.00
C SER A 14 -1.15 -5.56 -24.40
N ILE A 15 -1.07 -5.14 -23.13
CA ILE A 15 -2.09 -4.32 -22.46
C ILE A 15 -1.43 -3.07 -21.89
N SER A 16 -2.08 -1.92 -22.03
CA SER A 16 -1.58 -0.70 -21.39
C SER A 16 -1.66 -0.81 -19.86
N PRO A 17 -0.60 -0.47 -19.10
CA PRO A 17 -0.60 -0.56 -17.63
C PRO A 17 -1.75 0.20 -16.94
N ARG A 18 -2.24 1.28 -17.57
CA ARG A 18 -3.40 2.04 -17.07
C ARG A 18 -4.70 1.21 -17.04
N HIS A 19 -4.79 0.12 -17.80
CA HIS A 19 -5.95 -0.76 -17.86
C HIS A 19 -5.93 -1.85 -16.78
N VAL A 20 -4.81 -2.05 -16.09
CA VAL A 20 -4.69 -3.06 -15.00
C VAL A 20 -4.70 -2.41 -13.62
N VAL A 21 -5.08 -1.13 -13.52
CA VAL A 21 -5.14 -0.37 -12.27
C VAL A 21 -6.49 0.31 -12.08
N VAL A 22 -6.92 0.39 -10.82
CA VAL A 22 -8.10 1.15 -10.40
C VAL A 22 -7.66 2.39 -9.59
N PRO A 23 -8.02 3.61 -10.03
CA PRO A 23 -7.69 4.84 -9.32
C PRO A 23 -8.60 5.05 -8.10
N LEU A 24 -8.10 4.72 -6.92
CA LEU A 24 -8.89 4.68 -5.67
C LEU A 24 -9.65 5.99 -5.38
N ARG A 25 -8.99 7.15 -5.53
CA ARG A 25 -9.60 8.47 -5.28
C ARG A 25 -10.81 8.78 -6.16
N ARG A 26 -10.94 8.12 -7.31
CA ARG A 26 -12.05 8.33 -8.24
C ARG A 26 -13.25 7.43 -7.95
N VAL A 27 -13.00 6.25 -7.37
CA VAL A 27 -14.03 5.21 -7.20
C VAL A 27 -14.50 5.06 -5.76
N LEU A 28 -13.71 5.50 -4.78
CA LEU A 28 -14.03 5.48 -3.36
C LEU A 28 -14.37 6.89 -2.86
N ASN A 29 -15.57 7.37 -3.21
CA ASN A 29 -15.97 8.75 -2.92
C ASN A 29 -16.17 9.04 -1.43
N ASP A 30 -16.54 8.02 -0.66
CA ASP A 30 -16.84 8.12 0.77
C ASP A 30 -15.68 7.62 1.64
N CYS A 31 -14.45 7.62 1.10
CA CYS A 31 -13.27 7.15 1.81
C CYS A 31 -12.19 8.22 1.88
N THR A 32 -11.60 8.38 3.07
CA THR A 32 -10.35 9.11 3.24
C THR A 32 -9.18 8.22 2.82
N ILE A 33 -8.44 8.63 1.79
CA ILE A 33 -7.28 7.88 1.29
C ILE A 33 -6.00 8.51 1.83
N VAL A 34 -5.30 7.76 2.68
CA VAL A 34 -3.97 8.11 3.16
C VAL A 34 -2.93 7.41 2.30
N ILE A 35 -2.08 8.17 1.61
CA ILE A 35 -0.96 7.63 0.83
C ILE A 35 0.26 7.53 1.73
N GLY A 36 0.55 6.31 2.19
CA GLY A 36 1.65 6.02 3.08
C GLY A 36 1.77 4.54 3.38
N GLU A 37 2.69 4.21 4.28
CA GLU A 37 2.97 2.85 4.75
C GLU A 37 2.57 2.74 6.22
N ALA A 38 1.68 1.79 6.54
CA ALA A 38 1.37 1.47 7.93
C ALA A 38 2.53 0.68 8.55
N ARG A 39 3.20 1.27 9.55
CA ARG A 39 4.41 0.74 10.18
C ARG A 39 4.13 -0.14 11.38
N SER A 40 3.13 0.23 12.19
CA SER A 40 2.77 -0.50 13.40
C SER A 40 1.30 -0.33 13.75
N ILE A 41 0.77 -1.29 14.49
CA ILE A 41 -0.59 -1.28 15.02
C ILE A 41 -0.50 -1.55 16.52
N ASP A 42 -1.02 -0.64 17.33
CA ASP A 42 -1.21 -0.82 18.76
C ASP A 42 -2.69 -1.11 19.01
N HIS A 43 -3.03 -2.38 19.27
CA HIS A 43 -4.42 -2.79 19.53
C HIS A 43 -4.93 -2.38 20.92
N ALA A 44 -4.04 -2.17 21.90
CA ALA A 44 -4.45 -1.72 23.22
C ALA A 44 -4.93 -0.27 23.18
N LYS A 45 -4.25 0.57 22.38
CA LYS A 45 -4.64 1.97 22.13
C LYS A 45 -5.62 2.14 20.96
N ARG A 46 -5.78 1.08 20.15
CA ARG A 46 -6.53 1.09 18.88
C ARG A 46 -6.03 2.19 17.92
N THR A 47 -4.72 2.21 17.72
CA THR A 47 -4.04 3.21 16.86
C THR A 47 -3.13 2.52 15.84
N ALA A 48 -3.20 2.96 14.59
CA ALA A 48 -2.25 2.61 13.53
C ALA A 48 -1.27 3.76 13.29
N THR A 49 0.01 3.44 13.18
CA THR A 49 1.07 4.41 12.86
C THR A 49 1.40 4.32 11.37
N VAL A 50 1.23 5.43 10.64
CA VAL A 50 1.40 5.50 9.19
C VAL A 50 2.47 6.52 8.82
N THR A 51 3.47 6.10 8.05
CA THR A 51 4.47 7.01 7.46
C THR A 51 4.01 7.42 6.07
N THR A 52 3.82 8.72 5.85
CA THR A 52 3.58 9.31 4.53
C THR A 52 4.86 9.94 3.97
N LEU A 53 4.88 10.28 2.69
CA LEU A 53 6.01 10.99 2.08
C LEU A 53 6.28 12.32 2.79
N ALA A 54 5.24 13.14 3.00
CA ALA A 54 5.36 14.44 3.67
C ALA A 54 5.93 14.29 5.10
N THR A 55 5.40 13.36 5.90
CA THR A 55 5.91 13.13 7.27
C THR A 55 7.35 12.61 7.31
N GLY A 56 7.77 11.90 6.26
CA GLY A 56 9.16 11.43 6.13
C GLY A 56 10.13 12.53 5.74
N GLU A 57 9.72 13.41 4.83
CA GLU A 57 10.53 14.55 4.35
C GLU A 57 10.63 15.67 5.40
N ASP A 58 9.53 15.97 6.11
CA ASP A 58 9.47 17.08 7.06
C ASP A 58 9.96 16.72 8.47
N GLY A 59 10.27 15.43 8.73
CA GLY A 59 10.70 14.95 10.04
C GLY A 59 9.65 15.12 11.15
N THR A 60 8.38 15.38 10.78
CA THR A 60 7.27 15.71 11.68
C THR A 60 6.71 14.49 12.44
N GLY A 61 7.26 13.30 12.21
CA GLY A 61 6.83 12.06 12.84
C GLY A 61 5.69 11.38 12.08
N ALA A 62 5.50 10.09 12.34
CA ALA A 62 4.46 9.30 11.68
C ALA A 62 3.05 9.77 12.09
N LEU A 63 2.10 9.63 11.16
CA LEU A 63 0.68 9.91 11.41
C LEU A 63 0.08 8.81 12.28
N GLU A 64 -0.52 9.18 13.41
CA GLU A 64 -1.32 8.26 14.22
C GLU A 64 -2.79 8.33 13.80
N ILE A 65 -3.37 7.17 13.48
CA ILE A 65 -4.77 7.04 13.07
C ILE A 65 -5.47 6.13 14.07
N ALA A 66 -6.41 6.68 14.84
CA ALA A 66 -7.27 5.89 15.72
C ALA A 66 -8.31 5.10 14.91
N TYR A 67 -8.70 3.93 15.40
CA TYR A 67 -9.74 3.10 14.79
C TYR A 67 -10.65 2.45 15.84
N ASP A 68 -11.87 2.12 15.44
CA ASP A 68 -12.74 1.23 16.21
C ASP A 68 -12.48 -0.22 15.81
N GLU A 69 -12.46 -0.48 14.50
CA GLU A 69 -12.19 -1.76 13.88
C GLU A 69 -11.12 -1.62 12.80
N ILE A 70 -10.31 -2.67 12.61
CA ILE A 70 -9.24 -2.68 11.61
C ILE A 70 -9.29 -3.93 10.74
N VAL A 71 -9.23 -3.71 9.43
CA VAL A 71 -9.12 -4.78 8.42
C VAL A 71 -7.72 -4.73 7.83
N ILE A 72 -6.98 -5.83 7.97
CA ILE A 72 -5.58 -5.94 7.54
C ILE A 72 -5.52 -6.70 6.22
N ALA A 73 -5.08 -6.03 5.15
CA ALA A 73 -4.92 -6.61 3.81
C ALA A 73 -3.64 -6.14 3.08
N PRO A 74 -2.43 -6.25 3.68
CA PRO A 74 -1.17 -5.77 3.07
C PRO A 74 -0.69 -6.64 1.91
N GLY A 75 -1.25 -7.84 1.73
CA GLY A 75 -0.75 -8.83 0.79
C GLY A 75 0.53 -9.51 1.30
N SER A 76 1.42 -9.87 0.38
CA SER A 76 2.69 -10.53 0.67
C SER A 76 3.80 -10.01 -0.23
N VAL A 77 5.04 -10.14 0.21
CA VAL A 77 6.24 -9.86 -0.59
C VAL A 77 6.88 -11.15 -1.08
N SER A 78 7.54 -11.09 -2.24
CA SER A 78 8.33 -12.21 -2.75
C SER A 78 9.45 -12.56 -1.77
N ARG A 79 9.56 -13.84 -1.43
CA ARG A 79 10.67 -14.33 -0.63
C ARG A 79 11.87 -14.59 -1.54
N THR A 80 12.93 -13.82 -1.37
CA THR A 80 14.21 -14.10 -2.05
C THR A 80 14.87 -15.31 -1.42
N LEU A 81 15.29 -16.26 -2.25
CA LEU A 81 16.14 -17.38 -1.83
C LEU A 81 17.58 -16.86 -1.67
N PRO A 82 18.45 -17.54 -0.90
CA PRO A 82 19.86 -17.17 -0.75
C PRO A 82 20.66 -17.50 -2.02
N VAL A 83 20.25 -16.93 -3.15
CA VAL A 83 20.86 -17.06 -4.47
C VAL A 83 21.47 -15.70 -4.82
N PRO A 84 22.79 -15.61 -5.00
CA PRO A 84 23.44 -14.37 -5.40
C PRO A 84 22.82 -13.79 -6.68
N GLY A 85 22.47 -12.50 -6.66
CA GLY A 85 21.90 -11.77 -7.81
C GLY A 85 20.38 -11.85 -7.97
N LEU A 86 19.65 -12.45 -7.04
CA LEU A 86 18.18 -12.59 -7.09
C LEU A 86 17.41 -11.40 -6.46
N ALA A 87 18.10 -10.33 -6.03
CA ALA A 87 17.52 -9.12 -5.44
C ALA A 87 18.19 -7.87 -6.02
#